data_AF-A0A3E2TAL2-F1
#
_entry.id   AF-A0A3E2TAL2-F1
#
_cell.length_a   1.000
_cell.length_b   1.000
_cell.length_c   1.000
_cell.angle_alpha   90.00
_cell.angle_beta   90.00
_cell.angle_gamma   90.00
#
_symmetry.space_group_name_H-M   'P 1'
#
loop_
_entity.id
_entity.type
_entity.pdbx_description
1 polymer ?
#
loop_
_entity_poly.entity_id
_entity_poly.type
_entity_poly.pdbx_seq_one_letter_code
_entity_poly.pdbx_strand_id
1 'polypeptide(L)'
;MKKINYGSFVCEVSVDPDYMLLKHGLCDYERDTIAYAVERFFTRCRKAGKACTEESIQIRVAKGKAKRKHAFMYLAPAILMELPEGWVRVWGEVNAAGVEINKIEILREHPCFAEYAA
;
A
#
# COMPACT_ATOMS: atom_id res chain seq x y z
N MET A 1 -2.66 -12.05 -0.60
CA MET A 1 -3.72 -11.56 0.31
C MET A 1 -3.33 -11.82 1.76
N LYS A 2 -3.30 -10.78 2.59
CA LYS A 2 -2.99 -10.84 4.03
C LYS A 2 -4.09 -10.18 4.86
N LYS A 3 -4.10 -10.43 6.17
CA LYS A 3 -5.09 -9.90 7.10
C LYS A 3 -4.44 -8.96 8.11
N ILE A 4 -5.02 -7.79 8.28
CA ILE A 4 -4.76 -6.89 9.40
C ILE A 4 -5.84 -7.17 10.45
N ASN A 5 -5.40 -7.57 11.65
CA ASN A 5 -6.29 -7.75 12.79
C ASN A 5 -6.18 -6.54 13.72
N TYR A 6 -7.31 -5.89 14.01
CA TYR A 6 -7.37 -4.78 14.96
C TYR A 6 -8.58 -4.95 15.89
N GLY A 7 -8.33 -5.37 17.13
CA GLY A 7 -9.39 -5.78 18.05
C GLY A 7 -10.15 -6.99 17.51
N SER A 8 -11.48 -6.87 17.41
CA SER A 8 -12.36 -7.88 16.81
C SER A 8 -12.55 -7.72 15.30
N PHE A 9 -11.91 -6.73 14.67
CA PHE A 9 -12.09 -6.41 13.26
C PHE A 9 -10.98 -6.97 12.39
N VAL A 10 -11.37 -7.45 11.21
CA VAL A 10 -10.48 -7.97 10.16
C VAL A 10 -10.60 -7.08 8.92
N CYS A 11 -9.45 -6.64 8.44
CA CYS A 11 -9.26 -5.91 7.19
C CYS A 11 -8.31 -6.72 6.28
N GLU A 12 -8.73 -7.01 5.06
CA GLU A 12 -7.93 -7.77 4.10
C GLU A 12 -7.07 -6.81 3.27
N VAL A 13 -5.80 -7.16 3.04
CA VAL A 13 -4.90 -6.43 2.15
C VAL A 13 -4.56 -7.33 0.98
N SER A 14 -4.83 -6.86 -0.23
CA SER A 14 -4.49 -7.55 -1.46
C SER A 14 -3.86 -6.61 -2.47
N VAL A 15 -2.85 -7.12 -3.16
CA VAL A 15 -2.34 -6.49 -4.39
C VAL A 15 -3.11 -7.09 -5.57
N ASP A 16 -3.62 -6.23 -6.44
CA ASP A 16 -4.28 -6.61 -7.71
C ASP A 16 -3.30 -7.45 -8.55
N PRO A 17 -3.68 -8.62 -9.08
CA PRO A 17 -2.81 -9.42 -9.95
C PRO A 17 -2.23 -8.65 -11.14
N ASP A 18 -2.98 -7.68 -11.66
CA ASP A 18 -2.63 -6.85 -12.81
C ASP A 18 -2.09 -5.45 -12.41
N TYR A 19 -1.66 -5.28 -11.16
CA TYR A 19 -1.19 -3.98 -10.66
C TYR A 19 -0.07 -3.34 -11.50
N MET A 20 -0.14 -2.03 -11.73
CA MET A 20 0.91 -1.34 -12.47
C MET A 20 2.21 -1.28 -11.64
N LEU A 21 3.30 -1.83 -12.16
CA LEU A 21 4.63 -1.77 -11.54
C LEU A 21 5.54 -0.83 -12.34
N LEU A 22 6.05 0.22 -11.68
CA LEU A 22 7.05 1.12 -12.22
C LEU A 22 8.36 0.96 -11.44
N LYS A 23 9.49 0.83 -12.13
CA LYS A 23 10.81 0.68 -11.50
C LYS A 23 11.78 1.73 -12.05
N HIS A 24 12.41 2.48 -11.16
CA HIS A 24 13.43 3.48 -11.48
C HIS A 24 14.80 3.13 -10.87
N GLY A 25 14.91 1.98 -10.18
CA GLY A 25 16.13 1.47 -9.56
C GLY A 25 16.73 0.28 -10.31
N LEU A 26 17.90 -0.16 -9.88
CA LEU A 26 18.68 -1.25 -10.52
C LEU A 26 18.26 -2.66 -10.10
N CYS A 27 17.35 -2.81 -9.13
CA CYS A 27 17.12 -4.11 -8.50
C CYS A 27 15.95 -4.89 -9.12
N ASP A 28 16.26 -6.10 -9.61
CA ASP A 28 15.33 -7.00 -10.27
C ASP A 28 14.66 -7.97 -9.29
N TYR A 29 13.81 -7.43 -8.41
CA TYR A 29 12.87 -8.28 -7.67
C TYR A 29 11.70 -8.69 -8.57
N GLU A 30 11.30 -9.95 -8.44
CA GLU A 30 10.10 -10.48 -9.06
C GLU A 30 8.86 -9.73 -8.57
N ARG A 31 7.87 -9.61 -9.45
CA ARG A 31 6.60 -8.91 -9.20
C ARG A 31 5.93 -9.44 -7.93
N ASP A 32 5.89 -10.75 -7.75
CA ASP A 32 5.28 -11.40 -6.59
C ASP A 32 6.02 -11.10 -5.28
N THR A 33 7.34 -10.93 -5.33
CA THR A 33 8.11 -10.56 -4.15
C THR A 33 7.78 -9.13 -3.72
N ILE A 34 7.63 -8.22 -4.68
CA ILE A 34 7.23 -6.83 -4.42
C ILE A 34 5.81 -6.78 -3.86
N ALA A 35 4.87 -7.51 -4.47
CA ALA A 35 3.51 -7.60 -3.97
C ALA A 35 3.47 -8.14 -2.53
N TYR A 36 4.20 -9.23 -2.25
CA TYR A 36 4.29 -9.81 -0.91
C TYR A 36 4.85 -8.85 0.12
N ALA A 37 5.92 -8.13 -0.22
CA ALA A 37 6.56 -7.12 0.61
C ALA A 37 5.59 -5.98 0.97
N VAL A 38 4.88 -5.46 -0.04
CA VAL A 38 3.89 -4.40 0.16
C VAL A 38 2.71 -4.89 1.02
N GLU A 39 2.15 -6.08 0.76
CA GLU A 39 1.13 -6.66 1.64
C GLU A 39 1.65 -6.81 3.08
N ARG A 40 2.91 -7.25 3.24
CA ARG A 40 3.55 -7.43 4.55
C ARG A 40 3.66 -6.11 5.30
N PHE A 41 4.02 -5.02 4.60
CA PHE A 41 4.17 -3.70 5.19
C PHE A 41 2.90 -3.26 5.91
N PHE A 42 1.72 -3.38 5.30
CA PHE A 42 0.46 -2.99 5.93
C PHE A 42 0.11 -3.83 7.16
N THR A 43 0.51 -5.10 7.17
CA THR A 43 0.32 -5.96 8.36
C THR A 43 1.32 -5.67 9.49
N ARG A 44 2.53 -5.18 9.19
CA ARG A 44 3.57 -4.88 10.19
C ARG A 44 3.55 -3.45 10.69
N CYS A 45 3.21 -2.50 9.82
CA CYS A 45 3.15 -1.08 10.15
C CYS A 45 1.85 -0.78 10.91
N ARG A 46 1.92 -0.73 12.24
CA ARG A 46 0.74 -0.47 13.10
C ARG A 46 -0.03 0.79 12.71
N LYS A 47 0.67 1.86 12.30
CA LYS A 47 0.02 3.12 11.90
C LYS A 47 -0.79 2.95 10.61
N ALA A 48 -0.17 2.38 9.56
CA ALA A 48 -0.85 2.15 8.29
C ALA A 48 -1.98 1.12 8.45
N GLY A 49 -1.71 -0.01 9.11
CA GLY A 49 -2.70 -1.05 9.36
C GLY A 49 -3.91 -0.53 10.16
N LYS A 50 -3.68 0.27 11.21
CA LYS A 50 -4.76 0.88 11.98
C LYS A 50 -5.58 1.85 11.14
N ALA A 51 -4.94 2.78 10.42
CA ALA A 51 -5.63 3.77 9.60
C ALA A 51 -6.52 3.10 8.54
N CYS A 52 -5.98 2.14 7.78
CA CYS A 52 -6.73 1.41 6.77
C CYS A 52 -7.88 0.57 7.37
N THR A 53 -7.69 0.00 8.55
CA THR A 53 -8.74 -0.79 9.22
C THR A 53 -9.87 0.10 9.73
N GLU A 54 -9.54 1.23 10.37
CA GLU A 54 -10.53 2.20 10.83
C GLU A 54 -11.35 2.76 9.65
N GLU A 55 -10.69 3.11 8.55
CA GLU A 55 -11.35 3.60 7.34
C GLU A 55 -12.24 2.53 6.69
N SER A 56 -11.76 1.28 6.59
CA SER A 56 -12.58 0.17 6.08
C SER A 56 -13.83 -0.08 6.94
N ILE A 57 -13.72 0.02 8.27
CA ILE A 57 -14.85 -0.09 9.19
C ILE A 57 -15.84 1.06 8.97
N GLN A 58 -15.35 2.29 8.86
CA GLN A 58 -16.19 3.46 8.58
C GLN A 58 -16.99 3.27 7.28
N ILE A 59 -16.34 2.81 6.21
CA ILE A 59 -17.00 2.50 4.94
C ILE A 59 -18.03 1.37 5.09
N ARG A 60 -17.73 0.35 5.90
CA ARG A 60 -18.62 -0.81 6.14
C ARG A 60 -19.92 -0.41 6.84
N VAL A 61 -19.85 0.50 7.81
CA VAL A 61 -21.03 0.98 8.56
C VAL A 61 -21.73 2.18 7.89
N ALA A 62 -21.06 2.86 6.95
CA ALA A 62 -21.60 4.01 6.25
C ALA A 62 -22.79 3.66 5.33
N LYS A 63 -23.69 4.62 5.15
CA LYS A 63 -24.82 4.57 4.20
C LYS A 63 -24.64 5.58 3.08
N GLY A 64 -25.17 5.27 1.90
CA GLY A 64 -25.14 6.18 0.76
C GLY A 64 -23.74 6.46 0.23
N LYS A 65 -23.43 7.72 -0.09
CA LYS A 65 -22.17 8.13 -0.76
C LYS A 65 -20.91 7.89 0.09
N ALA A 66 -21.03 7.77 1.41
CA ALA A 66 -19.92 7.46 2.31
C ALA A 66 -19.50 5.98 2.30
N LYS A 67 -20.25 5.10 1.61
CA LYS A 67 -19.88 3.70 1.36
C LYS A 67 -18.93 3.54 0.16
N ARG A 68 -18.48 4.64 -0.43
CA ARG A 68 -17.59 4.61 -1.60
C ARG A 68 -16.18 4.23 -1.19
N LYS A 69 -15.46 3.62 -2.14
CA LYS A 69 -14.04 3.34 -2.02
C LYS A 69 -13.24 4.64 -1.96
N HIS A 70 -12.21 4.67 -1.13
CA HIS A 70 -11.35 5.84 -0.93
C HIS A 70 -9.95 5.54 -1.44
N ALA A 71 -9.47 6.36 -2.37
CA ALA A 71 -8.12 6.22 -2.90
C ALA A 71 -7.09 6.79 -1.93
N PHE A 72 -5.95 6.12 -1.80
CA PHE A 72 -4.82 6.59 -1.00
C PHE A 72 -3.50 6.44 -1.75
N MET A 73 -2.48 7.13 -1.25
CA MET A 73 -1.09 6.98 -1.67
C MET A 73 -0.20 6.95 -0.43
N TYR A 74 0.64 5.93 -0.31
CA TYR A 74 1.70 5.85 0.69
C TYR A 74 3.05 5.98 0.01
N LEU A 75 3.94 6.76 0.63
CA LEU A 75 5.34 6.84 0.27
C LEU A 75 6.17 6.44 1.49
N ALA A 76 7.00 5.41 1.34
CA ALA A 76 7.84 4.91 2.41
C ALA A 76 9.24 4.56 1.90
N PRO A 77 10.27 4.63 2.75
CA PRO A 77 11.57 4.06 2.43
C PRO A 77 11.45 2.56 2.12
N ALA A 78 12.12 2.10 1.07
CA ALA A 78 12.07 0.69 0.63
C ALA A 78 12.46 -0.28 1.75
N ILE A 79 13.41 0.12 2.61
CA ILE A 79 13.87 -0.67 3.76
C ILE A 79 12.75 -1.00 4.75
N LEU A 80 11.74 -0.13 4.90
CA LEU A 80 10.58 -0.40 5.77
C LEU A 80 9.65 -1.49 5.20
N MET A 81 9.74 -1.73 3.89
CA MET A 81 8.99 -2.76 3.18
C MET A 81 9.82 -4.02 2.93
N GLU A 82 11.04 -4.13 3.48
CA GLU A 82 12.00 -5.22 3.19
C GLU A 82 12.40 -5.28 1.70
N LEU A 83 12.26 -4.15 0.99
CA LEU A 83 12.69 -3.98 -0.40
C LEU A 83 14.05 -3.27 -0.45
N PRO A 84 14.86 -3.56 -1.47
CA PRO A 84 16.16 -2.91 -1.65
C PRO A 84 15.97 -1.42 -1.94
N GLU A 85 16.98 -0.64 -1.58
CA GLU A 85 17.31 0.73 -2.02
C GLU A 85 16.19 1.68 -2.47
N GLY A 86 16.20 2.88 -1.90
CA GLY A 86 15.36 3.99 -2.35
C GLY A 86 14.02 4.04 -1.64
N TRP A 87 12.97 4.35 -2.40
CA TRP A 87 11.62 4.65 -1.91
C TRP A 87 10.57 3.87 -2.68
N VAL A 88 9.49 3.53 -1.99
CA VAL A 88 8.36 2.81 -2.58
C VAL A 88 7.12 3.67 -2.42
N ARG A 89 6.49 3.95 -3.55
CA ARG A 89 5.20 4.62 -3.63
C ARG A 89 4.14 3.59 -3.96
N VAL A 90 3.13 3.50 -3.11
CA VAL A 90 2.03 2.53 -3.20
C VAL A 90 0.74 3.28 -3.34
N TRP A 91 -0.04 2.96 -4.36
CA TRP A 91 -1.41 3.45 -4.50
C TRP A 91 -2.38 2.29 -4.35
N GLY A 92 -3.51 2.62 -3.76
CA GLY A 92 -4.58 1.68 -3.59
C GLY A 92 -5.85 2.36 -3.19
N GLU A 93 -6.84 1.55 -2.89
CA GLU A 93 -8.15 1.98 -2.43
C GLU A 93 -8.50 1.22 -1.16
N VAL A 94 -9.13 1.92 -0.21
CA VAL A 94 -9.79 1.29 0.93
C VAL A 94 -11.26 1.11 0.59
N ASN A 95 -11.77 -0.10 0.80
CA ASN A 95 -13.17 -0.47 0.60
C ASN A 95 -13.70 -1.16 1.88
N ALA A 96 -14.95 -1.60 1.85
CA ALA A 96 -15.59 -2.24 3.01
C ALA A 96 -14.95 -3.59 3.43
N ALA A 97 -14.22 -4.26 2.53
CA ALA A 97 -13.50 -5.50 2.78
C ALA A 97 -12.07 -5.26 3.29
N GLY A 98 -11.43 -4.19 2.81
CA GLY A 98 -10.12 -3.77 3.30
C GLY A 98 -9.37 -2.87 2.32
N VAL A 99 -8.14 -3.24 1.98
CA VAL A 99 -7.19 -2.48 1.17
C VAL A 99 -6.89 -3.23 -0.11
N GLU A 100 -7.06 -2.56 -1.24
CA GLU A 100 -6.75 -3.07 -2.58
C GLU A 100 -5.68 -2.20 -3.22
N ILE A 101 -4.55 -2.80 -3.60
CA ILE A 101 -3.37 -2.10 -4.11
C ILE A 101 -3.31 -2.30 -5.62
N ASN A 102 -3.33 -1.19 -6.36
CA ASN A 102 -3.44 -1.21 -7.82
C ASN A 102 -2.19 -0.69 -8.55
N LYS A 103 -1.30 0.01 -7.85
CA LYS A 103 -0.04 0.51 -8.41
C LYS A 103 1.06 0.52 -7.37
N ILE A 104 2.25 0.11 -7.78
CA ILE A 104 3.47 0.17 -6.97
C ILE A 104 4.57 0.77 -7.84
N GLU A 105 5.27 1.77 -7.31
CA GLU A 105 6.39 2.42 -7.95
C GLU A 105 7.61 2.39 -7.04
N ILE A 106 8.71 1.84 -7.54
CA ILE A 106 10.01 1.83 -6.87
C ILE A 106 10.83 2.99 -7.45
N LEU A 107 11.22 3.89 -6.57
CA LEU A 107 11.95 5.12 -6.83
C LEU A 107 13.37 4.99 -6.28
N ARG A 108 14.34 5.54 -6.99
CA ARG A 108 15.73 5.58 -6.51
C ARG A 108 15.90 6.51 -5.31
N GLU A 109 15.19 7.63 -5.31
CA GLU A 109 15.27 8.66 -4.29
C GLU A 109 13.89 9.21 -3.95
N HIS A 110 13.81 10.00 -2.87
CA HIS A 110 12.55 10.62 -2.49
C HIS A 110 12.11 11.61 -3.58
N PRO A 111 10.83 11.66 -3.97
CA PRO A 111 10.34 12.54 -5.03
C PRO A 111 10.71 14.02 -4.86
N CYS A 112 10.78 14.52 -3.62
CA CYS A 112 11.19 15.90 -3.35
C CYS A 112 12.65 16.21 -3.73
N PHE A 113 13.52 15.21 -3.91
CA PHE A 113 14.89 15.41 -4.37
C PHE A 113 15.05 15.21 -5.88
N ALA A 114 14.11 14.52 -6.53
CA ALA A 114 14.15 14.29 -7.98
C ALA A 114 14.00 15.58 -8.80
N GLU A 115 13.36 16.63 -8.26
CA GLU A 115 13.20 17.93 -8.93
C GLU A 115 14.50 18.77 -9.01
N TYR A 116 15.56 18.41 -8.28
CA TYR A 116 16.83 19.13 -8.29
C TYR A 116 17.87 18.57 -9.27
N ALA A 117 17.51 17.54 -10.04
CA ALA A 117 18.40 16.87 -10.98
C ALA A 117 18.11 17.18 -12.48
N ALA A 118 17.24 18.17 -12.75
CA ALA A 118 16.88 18.62 -14.10
C ALA A 118 17.67 19.86 -14.54
#